data_AF-A0A839AGY2-F1
#
_entry.id   AF-A0A839AGY2-F1
#
_cell.length_a   1.000
_cell.length_b   1.000
_cell.length_c   1.000
_cell.angle_alpha   90.00
_cell.angle_beta   90.00
_cell.angle_gamma   90.00
#
_symmetry.space_group_name_H-M   'P 1'
#
loop_
_entity.id
_entity.type
_entity.pdbx_description
1 polymer ?
#
loop_
_entity_poly.entity_id
_entity_poly.type
_entity_poly.pdbx_seq_one_letter_code
_entity_poly.pdbx_strand_id
1 'polypeptide(L)' 'MANCKCILGSAFKVEQWDRKGLHIEETLAVCGNVLVARAAFQAAIKARPGENITLRQGIRVIESREPV' A
#
# COMPACT_ATOMS: atom_id res chain seq x y z
N MET A 1 8.81 -20.10 5.52
CA MET A 1 7.51 -19.45 5.26
C MET A 1 7.26 -18.46 6.40
N ALA A 2 7.51 -17.17 6.20
CA ALA A 2 7.39 -16.16 7.26
C ALA A 2 5.92 -15.78 7.45
N ASN A 3 5.28 -16.35 8.46
CA ASN A 3 3.93 -16.01 8.88
C ASN A 3 3.99 -14.79 9.79
N CYS A 4 4.12 -13.58 9.21
CA CYS A 4 4.14 -12.32 9.96
C CYS A 4 2.71 -11.88 10.30
N LYS A 5 2.17 -12.44 11.39
CA LYS A 5 0.90 -11.98 11.99
C LYS A 5 1.16 -10.75 12.87
N CYS A 6 1.49 -9.60 12.27
CA CYS A 6 1.54 -8.32 12.97
C CYS A 6 0.11 -7.76 13.10
N ILE A 7 -0.61 -8.20 14.13
CA ILE A 7 -1.93 -7.68 14.47
C ILE A 7 -1.75 -6.45 15.37
N LEU A 8 -2.52 -5.40 15.06
CA LEU A 8 -2.87 -4.22 15.85
C LEU A 8 -1.93 -3.00 15.76
N GLY A 9 -2.21 -2.12 14.79
CA GLY A 9 -2.05 -0.68 14.93
C GLY A 9 -1.08 0.02 13.96
N SER A 10 0.01 -0.64 13.57
CA SER A 10 1.16 0.02 12.92
C SER A 10 1.70 -0.69 11.68
N ALA A 11 0.95 -1.63 11.11
CA ALA A 11 1.34 -2.28 9.87
C ALA A 11 1.33 -1.29 8.69
N PHE A 12 2.30 -1.45 7.80
CA PHE A 12 2.38 -0.73 6.54
C PHE A 12 1.48 -1.42 5.53
N LYS A 13 0.58 -0.68 4.90
CA LYS A 13 -0.34 -1.21 3.90
C LYS A 13 -0.07 -0.57 2.56
N VAL A 14 -0.03 -1.39 1.52
CA VAL A 14 -0.07 -0.93 0.13
C VAL A 14 -1.51 -1.10 -0.35
N GLU A 15 -2.16 0.01 -0.66
CA GLU A 15 -3.60 0.05 -0.97
C GLU A 15 -3.79 0.67 -2.36
N GLN A 16 -4.59 0.00 -3.20
CA GLN A 16 -5.15 0.59 -4.40
C GLN A 16 -6.46 1.29 -4.03
N TRP A 17 -6.59 2.50 -4.52
CA TRP A 17 -7.77 3.33 -4.36
C TRP A 17 -8.50 3.46 -5.69
N ASP A 18 -9.79 3.76 -5.60
CA ASP A 18 -10.54 4.16 -6.77
C ASP A 18 -9.91 5.40 -7.43
N ARG A 19 -10.27 5.64 -8.69
CA ARG A 19 -9.75 6.80 -9.44
C ARG A 19 -10.06 8.15 -8.79
N LYS A 20 -11.04 8.22 -7.89
CA LYS A 20 -11.42 9.44 -7.17
C LYS A 20 -10.67 9.59 -5.84
N GLY A 21 -9.88 8.58 -5.43
CA GLY A 21 -9.21 8.53 -4.14
C GLY A 21 -10.16 8.47 -2.94
N LEU A 22 -11.42 8.06 -3.14
CA LEU A 22 -12.45 8.10 -2.10
C LEU A 22 -12.55 6.79 -1.34
N HIS A 23 -12.39 5.67 -2.03
CA HIS A 23 -12.49 4.34 -1.44
C HIS A 23 -11.27 3.49 -1.79
N ILE A 24 -10.91 2.63 -0.84
CA ILE A 24 -9.93 1.56 -1.06
C ILE A 24 -10.63 0.48 -1.86
N GLU A 25 -10.13 0.20 -3.07
CA GLU A 25 -10.61 -0.93 -3.88
C GLU A 25 -9.96 -2.24 -3.42
N GLU A 26 -8.65 -2.21 -3.15
CA GLU A 26 -7.89 -3.42 -2.83
C GLU A 26 -6.71 -3.11 -1.88
N THR A 27 -6.48 -3.96 -0.87
CA THR A 27 -5.21 -3.95 -0.12
C THR A 27 -4.26 -4.96 -0.74
N LEU A 28 -3.24 -4.47 -1.44
CA LEU A 28 -2.27 -5.27 -2.20
C LEU A 28 -1.23 -5.96 -1.31
N ALA A 29 -0.86 -5.32 -0.20
CA ALA A 29 0.09 -5.88 0.76
C ALA A 29 -0.11 -5.32 2.17
N VAL A 30 0.19 -6.14 3.17
CA VAL A 30 0.33 -5.72 4.58
C VAL A 30 1.70 -6.18 5.08
N CYS A 31 2.51 -5.25 5.56
CA CYS A 31 3.90 -5.48 5.93
C CYS A 31 4.20 -4.95 7.33
N GLY A 32 5.08 -5.65 8.06
CA GLY A 32 5.59 -5.18 9.36
C GLY A 32 6.77 -4.20 9.29
N ASN A 33 7.32 -3.95 8.09
CA ASN A 33 8.52 -3.14 7.89
C ASN A 33 8.36 -2.20 6.69
N VAL A 34 8.75 -0.94 6.86
CA VAL A 34 8.64 0.12 5.83
C VAL A 34 9.47 -0.16 4.58
N LEU A 35 10.65 -0.79 4.70
CA LEU A 35 11.51 -1.11 3.57
C LEU A 35 10.86 -2.16 2.66
N VAL A 36 10.28 -3.20 3.26
CA VAL A 36 9.53 -4.23 2.53
C VAL A 36 8.28 -3.63 1.90
N ALA A 37 7.58 -2.76 2.63
CA ALA A 37 6.39 -2.10 2.13
C ALA A 37 6.68 -1.16 0.95
N ARG A 38 7.81 -0.43 0.97
CA ARG A 38 8.27 0.38 -0.17
C ARG A 38 8.61 -0.48 -1.38
N ALA A 39 9.29 -1.61 -1.19
CA ALA A 39 9.57 -2.52 -2.29
C ALA A 39 8.27 -3.06 -2.92
N ALA A 40 7.28 -3.43 -2.09
CA ALA A 40 5.96 -3.84 -2.56
C ALA A 40 5.22 -2.71 -3.28
N PHE A 41 5.27 -1.47 -2.76
CA PHE A 41 4.67 -0.29 -3.38
C PHE A 41 5.26 0.00 -4.77
N GLN A 42 6.59 -0.05 -4.92
CA GLN A 42 7.26 0.15 -6.20
C GLN A 42 6.93 -0.95 -7.20
N ALA A 43 6.83 -2.21 -6.74
CA ALA A 43 6.37 -3.31 -7.58
C ALA A 43 4.91 -3.12 -8.01
N ALA A 44 4.04 -2.65 -7.11
CA ALA A 44 2.63 -2.40 -7.38
C ALA A 44 2.43 -1.30 -8.43
N ILE A 45 3.15 -0.17 -8.33
CA ILE A 45 3.11 0.91 -9.34
C ILE A 45 3.50 0.38 -10.72
N LYS A 46 4.56 -0.45 -10.81
CA LYS A 46 5.01 -1.01 -12.09
C LYS A 46 3.99 -1.98 -12.68
N ALA A 47 3.33 -2.78 -11.84
CA ALA A 47 2.30 -3.71 -12.27
C ALA A 47 0.99 -3.01 -12.67
N ARG A 48 0.71 -1.83 -12.09
CA ARG A 48 -0.55 -1.10 -12.24
C ARG A 48 -0.29 0.40 -12.46
N PRO A 49 0.28 0.79 -13.61
CA PRO A 49 0.72 2.17 -13.85
C PRO A 49 -0.41 3.21 -13.92
N GLY A 50 -1.65 2.77 -14.16
CA GLY A 50 -2.84 3.62 -14.27
C GLY A 50 -3.74 3.66 -13.04
N GLU A 51 -3.30 3.05 -11.92
CA GLU A 51 -4.10 2.98 -10.69
C GLU A 51 -3.56 3.93 -9.61
N ASN A 52 -4.46 4.40 -8.75
CA ASN A 52 -4.10 5.19 -7.59
C ASN A 52 -3.59 4.25 -6.49
N ILE A 53 -2.29 4.26 -6.23
CA ILE A 53 -1.68 3.39 -5.22
C ILE A 53 -1.09 4.23 -4.11
N THR A 54 -1.32 3.81 -2.87
CA THR A 54 -0.78 4.45 -1.68
C THR A 54 -0.05 3.45 -0.78
N LEU A 55 0.98 3.93 -0.11
CA LEU A 55 1.62 3.27 1.01
C LEU A 55 1.22 4.03 2.29
N ARG A 56 0.53 3.34 3.19
CA ARG A 56 -0.04 3.94 4.41
C ARG A 56 0.40 3.20 5.67
N GLN A 57 0.41 3.92 6.77
CA GLN A 57 0.55 3.36 8.12
C GLN A 57 -0.53 3.97 9.01
N GLY A 58 -1.57 3.19 9.29
CA GLY A 58 -2.79 3.69 9.93
C GLY A 58 -3.43 4.79 9.09
N ILE A 59 -3.65 5.98 9.67
CA ILE A 59 -4.22 7.13 8.97
C ILE A 59 -3.22 7.87 8.08
N ARG A 60 -1.91 7.68 8.31
CA ARG A 60 -0.85 8.44 7.64
C ARG A 60 -0.53 7.86 6.27
N VAL A 61 -0.54 8.71 5.24
CA VAL A 61 0.04 8.39 3.93
C VAL A 61 1.55 8.64 3.99
N ILE A 62 2.34 7.63 3.66
CA ILE A 62 3.80 7.71 3.60
C ILE A 62 4.22 8.08 2.17
N GLU A 63 3.58 7.46 1.18
CA GLU A 63 3.86 7.65 -0.22
C GLU A 63 2.58 7.40 -1.02
N SER A 64 2.36 8.16 -2.08
CA SER A 64 1.21 8.00 -2.98
C SER A 64 1.63 8.20 -4.43
N ARG A 65 0.95 7.48 -5.31
CA ARG A 65 1.07 7.61 -6.76
C ARG A 65 -0.32 7.74 -7.33
N GLU A 66 -0.67 8.97 -7.70
CA GLU A 66 -1.85 9.24 -8.50
C GLU A 66 -1.62 8.71 -9.93
N PRO A 67 -2.65 8.27 -10.65
CA PRO A 67 -2.51 7.90 -12.06
C PRO A 67 -2.10 9.12 -12.90
N VAL A 68 -1.31 8.90 -13.96
CA VAL A 68 -0.96 9.95 -14.95
C VAL A 68 -2.13 10.17 -15.91
#